data_AF-A0A7X7H9I1-F1
#
_entry.id   AF-A0A7X7H9I1-F1
#
_cell.length_a   1.000
_cell.length_b   1.000
_cell.length_c   1.000
_cell.angle_alpha   90.00
_cell.angle_beta   90.00
_cell.angle_gamma   90.00
#
_symmetry.space_group_name_H-M   'P 1'
#
loop_
_entity.id
_entity.type
_entity.pdbx_description
1 polymer ?
#
loop_
_entity_poly.entity_id
_entity_poly.type
_entity_poly.pdbx_seq_one_letter_code
_entity_poly.pdbx_strand_id
1 'polypeptide(L)'
;IIGYSATAQFKLISDNFSDHEASHNIVLAENILESDDKFMIPIDFTNDEQIKDSLNLKDNTHLLYRKIKIHCFFRPVYNVPGGRPITDYELLANE
;
A
#
# COMPACT_ATOMS: atom_id res chain seq x y z
N ILE A 1 12.43 -12.58 9.40
CA ILE A 1 13.40 -11.79 10.20
C ILE A 1 13.79 -10.59 9.36
N ILE A 2 13.35 -9.39 9.72
CA ILE A 2 13.83 -8.15 9.11
C ILE A 2 15.04 -7.71 9.95
N GLY A 3 16.21 -7.64 9.33
CA GLY A 3 17.45 -7.22 9.98
C GLY A 3 17.44 -5.71 10.23
N TYR A 4 17.67 -5.32 11.49
CA TYR A 4 17.79 -3.94 11.94
C TYR A 4 19.24 -3.45 11.74
N SER A 5 19.42 -2.36 10.99
CA SER A 5 20.68 -1.59 10.93
C SER A 5 20.47 -0.25 11.62
N ALA A 6 21.26 0.03 12.66
CA ALA A 6 21.07 1.16 13.59
C ALA A 6 21.34 2.56 12.99
N THR A 7 21.51 2.69 11.67
CA THR A 7 21.86 3.97 11.01
C THR A 7 20.83 4.49 10.01
N ALA A 8 19.71 3.79 9.78
CA ALA A 8 18.62 4.29 8.96
C ALA A 8 17.30 4.23 9.75
N GLN A 9 16.90 5.36 10.35
CA GLN A 9 15.51 5.51 10.78
C GLN A 9 14.62 5.51 9.54
N PHE A 10 13.87 4.43 9.35
CA PHE A 10 12.78 4.40 8.39
C PHE A 10 11.76 5.47 8.80
N LYS A 11 11.72 6.57 8.05
CA LYS A 11 10.74 7.63 8.25
C LYS A 11 9.83 7.66 7.03
N LEU A 12 8.55 7.38 7.24
CA LEU A 12 7.52 7.72 6.27
C LEU A 12 7.47 9.26 6.24
N ILE A 13 8.07 9.84 5.21
CA ILE A 13 7.75 11.20 4.77
C ILE A 13 6.35 11.09 4.14
N SER A 14 5.47 12.09 4.19
CA SER A 14 4.15 12.01 3.54
C SER A 14 4.00 13.11 2.49
N ASP A 15 3.55 12.74 1.30
CA ASP A 15 2.85 13.67 0.40
C ASP A 15 1.34 13.39 0.53
N ASN A 16 0.50 14.40 0.32
CA ASN A 16 -0.96 14.28 0.39
C ASN A 16 -1.45 13.25 -0.65
N PHE A 17 -1.94 12.08 -0.22
CA PHE A 17 -2.44 11.06 -1.14
C PHE A 17 -3.90 11.29 -1.56
N SER A 18 -4.57 12.34 -1.06
CA SER A 18 -5.97 12.63 -1.39
C SER A 18 -6.22 12.84 -2.88
N ASP A 19 -5.18 13.24 -3.62
CA ASP A 19 -5.25 13.55 -5.04
C ASP A 19 -4.91 12.33 -5.92
N HIS A 20 -4.51 11.21 -5.30
CA HIS A 20 -4.17 9.98 -5.99
C HIS A 20 -5.38 9.04 -6.01
N GLU A 21 -5.89 8.76 -7.22
CA GLU A 21 -7.16 8.08 -7.39
C GLU A 21 -7.13 6.67 -6.78
N ALA A 22 -8.16 6.34 -5.99
CA ALA A 22 -8.41 5.00 -5.46
C ALA A 22 -8.58 3.91 -6.56
N SER A 23 -8.53 4.31 -7.84
CA SER A 23 -8.47 3.46 -9.03
C SER A 23 -7.06 2.93 -9.34
N HIS A 24 -5.98 3.55 -8.83
CA HIS A 24 -4.58 3.21 -9.19
C HIS A 24 -3.68 2.87 -7.99
N ASN A 25 -4.14 3.09 -6.76
CA ASN A 25 -3.35 2.81 -5.57
C ASN A 25 -4.22 2.44 -4.37
N ILE A 26 -3.57 1.79 -3.40
CA ILE A 26 -4.07 1.63 -2.03
C ILE A 26 -3.01 2.04 -1.03
N VAL A 27 -3.42 2.08 0.23
CA VAL A 27 -2.56 2.28 1.39
C VAL A 27 -2.69 1.07 2.32
N LEU A 28 -1.56 0.59 2.84
CA LEU A 28 -1.54 -0.43 3.88
C LEU A 28 -1.37 0.25 5.23
N ALA A 29 -2.33 0.02 6.12
CA ALA A 29 -2.29 0.46 7.49
C ALA A 29 -1.91 -0.70 8.42
N GLU A 30 -1.31 -0.38 9.58
CA GLU A 30 -1.04 -1.36 10.63
C GLU A 30 -2.34 -1.93 11.23
N ASN A 31 -3.38 -1.11 11.34
CA ASN A 31 -4.68 -1.50 11.89
C ASN A 31 -5.84 -0.76 11.19
N ILE A 32 -7.07 -1.26 11.40
CA ILE A 32 -8.28 -0.75 10.72
C ILE A 32 -8.73 0.64 11.17
N LEU A 33 -8.22 1.15 12.29
CA LEU A 33 -8.57 2.45 12.84
C LEU A 33 -7.58 3.55 12.41
N GLU A 34 -6.48 3.18 11.73
CA GLU A 34 -5.55 4.15 11.20
C GLU A 34 -6.24 5.01 10.13
N SER A 35 -6.12 6.32 10.29
CA SER A 35 -6.74 7.31 9.42
C SER A 35 -5.77 8.41 8.99
N ASP A 36 -4.59 8.46 9.61
CA ASP A 36 -3.50 9.34 9.23
C ASP A 36 -2.62 8.61 8.21
N ASP A 37 -2.67 9.08 6.97
CA ASP A 37 -1.98 8.51 5.82
C ASP A 37 -0.44 8.51 5.97
N LYS A 38 0.10 9.31 6.90
CA LYS A 38 1.51 9.35 7.28
C LYS A 38 2.01 8.05 7.90
N PHE A 39 1.11 7.26 8.49
CA PHE A 39 1.43 5.97 9.10
C PHE A 39 1.07 4.80 8.19
N MET A 40 0.76 5.08 6.92
CA MET A 40 0.41 4.06 5.94
C MET A 40 1.49 3.90 4.87
N ILE A 41 1.55 2.70 4.30
CA ILE A 41 2.48 2.38 3.21
C ILE A 41 1.71 2.41 1.89
N PRO A 42 2.00 3.34 0.97
CA PRO A 42 1.34 3.39 -0.32
C PRO A 42 1.83 2.26 -1.24
N ILE A 43 0.88 1.70 -1.98
CA ILE A 43 1.07 0.63 -2.95
C ILE A 43 0.53 1.11 -4.29
N ASP A 44 1.41 1.18 -5.29
CA ASP A 44 1.12 1.74 -6.61
C ASP A 44 0.91 0.62 -7.64
N PHE A 45 -0.28 0.59 -8.26
CA PHE A 45 -0.70 -0.40 -9.26
C PHE A 45 -0.52 0.07 -10.70
N THR A 46 -0.02 1.28 -10.94
CA THR A 46 -0.06 1.93 -12.27
C THR A 46 0.52 1.08 -13.40
N ASN A 47 1.44 0.16 -13.09
CA ASN A 47 2.10 -0.69 -14.08
C ASN A 47 1.48 -2.09 -14.25
N ASP A 48 0.38 -2.42 -13.57
CA ASP A 48 -0.27 -3.74 -13.65
C ASP A 48 -1.80 -3.59 -13.68
N GLU A 49 -2.39 -3.71 -14.87
CA GLU A 49 -3.84 -3.57 -15.07
C GLU A 49 -4.64 -4.66 -14.34
N GLN A 50 -4.14 -5.90 -14.27
CA GLN A 50 -4.88 -7.00 -13.64
C GLN A 50 -4.98 -6.81 -12.13
N ILE A 51 -3.88 -6.42 -11.50
CA ILE A 51 -3.84 -6.14 -10.07
C ILE A 51 -4.66 -4.87 -9.76
N LYS A 52 -4.53 -3.84 -10.59
CA LYS A 52 -5.33 -2.62 -10.47
C LYS A 52 -6.83 -2.94 -10.48
N ASP A 53 -7.32 -3.69 -11.46
CA ASP A 53 -8.74 -4.02 -11.58
C ASP A 53 -9.25 -4.84 -10.37
N SER A 54 -8.37 -5.64 -9.76
CA SER A 54 -8.73 -6.51 -8.65
C SER A 54 -8.65 -5.86 -7.27
N LEU A 55 -7.75 -4.89 -7.06
CA LEU A 55 -7.47 -4.32 -5.74
C LEU A 55 -7.89 -2.87 -5.57
N ASN A 56 -8.21 -2.16 -6.65
CA ASN A 56 -8.59 -0.76 -6.53
C ASN A 56 -9.86 -0.59 -5.68
N LEU A 57 -9.86 0.39 -4.78
CA LEU A 57 -10.97 0.59 -3.84
C LEU A 57 -12.12 1.39 -4.44
N LYS A 58 -11.94 1.97 -5.63
CA LYS A 58 -13.01 2.64 -6.38
C LYS A 58 -14.09 1.65 -6.80
N ASP A 59 -13.68 0.54 -7.40
CA ASP A 59 -14.59 -0.49 -7.91
C ASP A 59 -14.74 -1.67 -6.93
N ASN A 60 -13.75 -1.89 -6.05
CA ASN A 60 -13.75 -2.98 -5.06
C ASN A 60 -13.89 -2.47 -3.61
N THR A 61 -14.90 -1.64 -3.34
CA THR A 61 -15.14 -1.04 -2.00
C THR A 61 -15.29 -2.07 -0.87
N HIS A 62 -15.73 -3.30 -1.19
CA HIS A 62 -15.82 -4.42 -0.25
C HIS A 62 -14.45 -4.90 0.27
N LEU A 63 -13.34 -4.43 -0.30
CA LEU A 63 -11.98 -4.70 0.15
C LEU A 63 -11.48 -3.73 1.22
N LEU A 64 -12.25 -2.68 1.54
CA LEU A 64 -11.94 -1.79 2.66
C LEU A 64 -11.78 -2.60 3.96
N TYR A 65 -10.73 -2.29 4.72
CA TYR A 65 -10.37 -2.94 5.99
C TYR A 65 -10.03 -4.43 5.89
N ARG A 66 -9.91 -5.00 4.67
CA ARG A 66 -9.46 -6.38 4.50
C ARG A 66 -7.96 -6.48 4.71
N LYS A 67 -7.53 -7.58 5.34
CA LYS A 67 -6.12 -7.95 5.39
C LYS A 67 -5.70 -8.44 4.00
N ILE A 68 -4.61 -7.90 3.49
CA ILE A 68 -4.02 -8.31 2.22
C ILE A 68 -2.52 -8.50 2.38
N LYS A 69 -1.95 -9.32 1.52
CA LYS A 69 -0.51 -9.49 1.38
C LYS A 69 -0.11 -9.08 -0.03
N ILE A 70 0.90 -8.21 -0.15
CA ILE A 70 1.40 -7.69 -1.43
C ILE A 70 2.86 -8.13 -1.59
N HIS A 71 3.18 -8.74 -2.73
CA HIS A 71 4.57 -8.94 -3.15
C HIS A 71 4.97 -7.81 -4.09
N CYS A 72 5.93 -6.99 -3.68
CA CYS A 72 6.40 -5.87 -4.47
C CYS A 72 7.88 -5.57 -4.20
N PHE A 73 8.47 -4.75 -5.06
CA PHE A 73 9.74 -4.12 -4.72
C PHE A 73 9.50 -2.92 -3.82
N PHE A 74 10.23 -2.85 -2.72
CA PHE A 74 10.16 -1.71 -1.82
C PHE A 74 10.94 -0.53 -2.42
N ARG A 75 10.22 0.46 -2.92
CA ARG A 75 10.75 1.62 -3.66
C ARG A 75 9.91 2.87 -3.35
N PRO A 76 10.45 4.08 -3.53
CA PRO A 76 9.66 5.28 -3.34
C PRO A 76 8.39 5.29 -4.22
N VAL A 77 7.26 5.54 -3.59
CA VAL A 77 5.93 5.80 -4.20
C VAL A 77 5.52 7.17 -3.67
N TYR A 78 5.19 8.11 -4.55
CA TYR A 78 4.84 9.50 -4.16
C TYR A 78 5.85 10.14 -3.19
N ASN A 79 7.16 9.97 -3.45
CA ASN A 79 8.28 10.45 -2.62
C ASN A 79 8.40 9.83 -1.21
N VAL A 80 7.62 8.79 -0.90
CA VAL A 80 7.64 8.11 0.39
C VAL A 80 7.99 6.63 0.21
N PRO A 81 8.51 5.93 1.24
CA PRO A 81 8.72 4.50 1.12
C PRO A 81 7.40 3.74 0.86
N GLY A 82 7.36 2.96 -0.22
CA GLY A 82 6.17 2.24 -0.65
C GLY A 82 6.48 1.00 -1.47
N GLY A 83 5.45 0.43 -2.11
CA GLY A 83 5.56 -0.77 -2.93
C GLY A 83 5.32 -0.51 -4.42
N ARG A 84 6.34 -0.74 -5.27
CA ARG A 84 6.23 -0.80 -6.74
C ARG A 84 7.49 -1.37 -7.42
N PRO A 85 7.37 -2.09 -8.55
CA PRO A 85 6.13 -2.68 -9.07
C PRO A 85 5.68 -3.85 -8.19
N ILE A 86 4.40 -4.22 -8.32
CA ILE A 86 3.82 -5.40 -7.69
C ILE A 86 4.04 -6.59 -8.60
N THR A 87 4.29 -7.75 -7.99
CA THR A 87 4.47 -9.02 -8.69
C THR A 87 3.37 -10.02 -8.39
N ASP A 88 2.71 -9.90 -7.24
CA ASP A 88 1.64 -10.80 -6.80
C ASP A 88 0.88 -10.21 -5.61
N TYR A 89 -0.33 -10.72 -5.33
CA TYR A 89 -1.10 -10.38 -4.13
C TYR A 89 -1.98 -11.54 -3.63
N GLU A 90 -2.30 -11.51 -2.34
CA GLU A 90 -3.20 -12.47 -1.70
C GLU A 90 -4.18 -11.72 -0.78
N LEU A 91 -5.48 -11.97 -0.97
CA LEU A 91 -6.52 -11.51 -0.03
C LEU A 91 -6.60 -12.51 1.12
N LEU A 92 -6.34 -12.04 2.34
CA LEU A 92 -6.37 -12.89 3.52
C LEU A 92 -7.80 -13.04 4.03
N ALA A 93 -8.08 -14.19 4.66
CA ALA A 93 -9.35 -14.42 5.34
C ALA A 93 -9.52 -13.40 6.49
N ASN A 94 -10.76 -12.97 6.72
CA ASN A 94 -11.08 -12.15 7.89
C ASN A 94 -11.07 -13.06 9.11
N GLU A 95 -10.23 -12.72 10.09
CA GLU A 95 -10.27 -13.31 11.44
C GLU A 95 -11.39 -12.68 12.28
#